data_AF-A0AB36E7A2-F1
#
_entry.id   AF-A0AB36E7A2-F1
#
_cell.length_a   1.000
_cell.length_b   1.000
_cell.length_c   1.000
_cell.angle_alpha   90.00
_cell.angle_beta   90.00
_cell.angle_gamma   90.00
#
_symmetry.space_group_name_H-M   'P 1'
#
loop_
_entity.id
_entity.type
_entity.pdbx_description
1 polymer ?
#
loop_
_entity_poly.entity_id
_entity_poly.type
_entity_poly.pdbx_seq_one_letter_code
_entity_poly.pdbx_strand_id
1 'polypeptide(L)' 'MNLNDFITILKISILIDLGMYSMALIKNRFEFHNVDILNVLSLFPLVFIFCVFIFYLKKL' A
#
# COMPACT_ATOMS: atom_id res chain seq x y z
N MET A 1 0.24 17.38 10.39
CA MET A 1 -0.75 16.64 9.57
C MET A 1 -1.98 16.44 10.43
N ASN A 2 -3.18 16.78 9.96
CA ASN A 2 -4.37 16.57 10.79
C ASN A 2 -4.68 15.07 10.90
N LEU A 3 -5.36 14.65 11.96
CA LEU A 3 -5.75 13.24 12.14
C LEU A 3 -6.58 12.72 10.96
N ASN A 4 -7.41 13.57 10.35
CA ASN A 4 -8.16 13.23 9.15
C ASN A 4 -7.27 13.01 7.92
N ASP A 5 -6.20 13.80 7.77
CA ASP A 5 -5.20 13.63 6.71
C ASP A 5 -4.45 12.29 6.92
N PHE A 6 -4.10 11.97 8.17
CA PHE A 6 -3.45 10.72 8.53
C PHE A 6 -4.29 9.49 8.22
N ILE A 7 -5.56 9.50 8.61
CA ILE A 7 -6.50 8.42 8.29
C ILE A 7 -6.67 8.28 6.78
N THR A 8 -6.69 9.39 6.05
CA THR A 8 -6.78 9.38 4.57
C THR A 8 -5.56 8.70 3.95
N ILE A 9 -4.35 9.06 4.39
CA ILE A 9 -3.12 8.43 3.89
C ILE A 9 -3.09 6.94 4.22
N LEU A 10 -3.43 6.58 5.46
CA LEU A 10 -3.48 5.17 5.88
C LEU A 10 -4.43 4.35 4.98
N LYS A 11 -5.64 4.88 4.71
CA LYS A 11 -6.60 4.22 3.80
C LYS A 11 -6.05 4.07 2.39
N ILE A 12 -5.40 5.10 1.86
CA ILE A 12 -4.80 5.06 0.50
C ILE A 12 -3.68 4.04 0.44
N SER A 13 -2.78 4.00 1.43
CA SER A 13 -1.69 3.02 1.48
C SER A 13 -2.22 1.59 1.52
N ILE A 14 -3.21 1.31 2.39
CA ILE A 14 -3.87 0.00 2.44
C ILE A 14 -4.49 -0.38 1.09
N LEU A 15 -5.16 0.56 0.41
CA LEU A 15 -5.73 0.35 -0.92
C LEU A 15 -4.67 0.00 -1.98
N ILE A 16 -3.52 0.66 -1.94
CA ILE A 16 -2.40 0.39 -2.85
C ILE A 16 -1.83 -1.00 -2.61
N ASP A 17 -1.57 -1.38 -1.36
CA ASP A 17 -1.08 -2.71 -1.02
C ASP A 17 -2.08 -3.82 -1.40
N LEU A 18 -3.38 -3.57 -1.21
CA LEU A 18 -4.44 -4.48 -1.67
C LEU A 18 -4.43 -4.64 -3.20
N GLY A 19 -4.18 -3.54 -3.92
CA GLY A 19 -4.03 -3.54 -5.38
C GLY A 19 -2.80 -4.34 -5.83
N MET A 20 -1.65 -4.15 -5.18
CA MET A 20 -0.43 -4.92 -5.47
C MET A 20 -0.62 -6.42 -5.17
N TYR A 21 -1.28 -6.75 -4.07
CA TYR A 21 -1.62 -8.13 -3.74
C TYR A 21 -2.54 -8.75 -4.80
N SER A 22 -3.56 -8.01 -5.25
CA SER A 22 -4.48 -8.45 -6.30
C SER A 22 -3.74 -8.67 -7.63
N MET A 23 -2.80 -7.78 -7.97
CA MET A 23 -1.95 -7.92 -9.17
C MET A 23 -1.05 -9.16 -9.07
N ALA A 24 -0.46 -9.42 -7.91
CA ALA A 24 0.37 -10.60 -7.67
C ALA A 24 -0.45 -11.90 -7.78
N LEU A 25 -1.68 -11.90 -7.26
CA LEU A 25 -2.62 -13.00 -7.41
C LEU A 25 -2.96 -13.27 -8.88
N ILE A 26 -3.32 -12.24 -9.64
CA ILE A 26 -3.65 -12.39 -11.06
C ILE A 26 -2.43 -12.93 -11.84
N LYS A 27 -1.24 -12.38 -11.57
CA LYS A 27 0.01 -12.81 -12.22
C LYS A 27 0.34 -14.29 -11.94
N ASN A 28 0.03 -14.76 -10.73
CA ASN A 28 0.23 -16.15 -10.33
C ASN A 28 -1.02 -17.02 -10.55
N ARG A 29 -1.94 -16.63 -11.45
CA ARG A 29 -3.18 -17.40 -11.77
C ARG A 29 -4.03 -17.78 -10.55
N PHE A 30 -4.07 -16.92 -9.55
CA PHE A 30 -4.73 -17.17 -8.27
C PHE A 30 -4.17 -18.38 -7.49
N GLU A 31 -2.94 -18.81 -7.79
CA GLU A 31 -2.23 -19.76 -6.94
C GLU A 31 -1.72 -19.03 -5.69
N PHE A 32 -2.58 -18.98 -4.67
CA PHE A 32 -2.28 -18.36 -3.36
C PHE A 32 -1.02 -18.94 -2.72
N HIS A 33 -0.65 -20.20 -3.02
CA HIS A 33 0.59 -20.82 -2.54
C HIS A 33 1.87 -20.16 -3.07
N ASN A 34 1.79 -19.50 -4.23
CA ASN A 34 2.92 -18.84 -4.89
C ASN A 34 2.97 -17.33 -4.60
N VAL A 35 1.94 -16.77 -3.96
CA VAL A 35 1.92 -15.35 -3.54
C VAL A 35 2.24 -15.28 -2.06
N ASP A 36 3.50 -14.98 -1.76
CA ASP A 36 3.93 -14.79 -0.38
C ASP A 36 3.36 -13.47 0.16
N ILE A 37 2.30 -13.58 0.97
CA ILE A 37 1.61 -12.43 1.59
C ILE A 37 2.61 -11.58 2.38
N LEU A 38 3.59 -12.21 3.03
CA LEU A 38 4.62 -11.52 3.80
C LEU A 38 5.48 -10.63 2.90
N ASN A 39 5.77 -11.08 1.68
CA ASN A 39 6.54 -10.30 0.72
C ASN A 39 5.77 -9.06 0.26
N VAL A 40 4.46 -9.19 0.01
CA VAL A 40 3.62 -8.02 -0.34
C VAL A 40 3.47 -7.07 0.86
N LEU A 41 3.26 -7.60 2.06
CA LEU A 41 3.13 -6.80 3.28
C LEU A 41 4.44 -6.11 3.66
N SER A 42 5.59 -6.67 3.28
CA SER A 42 6.90 -6.04 3.50
C SER A 42 7.09 -4.74 2.73
N LEU A 43 6.30 -4.52 1.66
CA LEU A 43 6.29 -3.29 0.87
C LEU A 43 5.41 -2.18 1.49
N PHE A 44 4.51 -2.54 2.41
CA PHE A 44 3.60 -1.60 3.07
C PHE A 44 4.33 -0.40 3.72
N PRO A 45 5.43 -0.57 4.49
CA PRO A 45 6.12 0.56 5.09
C PRO A 45 6.65 1.54 4.05
N LEU A 46 7.10 1.04 2.90
CA LEU A 46 7.65 1.85 1.82
C LEU A 46 6.54 2.63 1.10
N VAL A 47 5.42 1.98 0.80
CA VAL A 47 4.21 2.62 0.23
C VAL A 47 3.68 3.68 1.19
N PHE A 48 3.63 3.38 2.49
CA PHE A 48 3.16 4.31 3.51
C PHE A 48 4.03 5.57 3.60
N ILE A 49 5.36 5.43 3.69
CA ILE A 49 6.28 6.57 3.71
C ILE A 49 6.15 7.40 2.44
N PHE A 50 6.02 6.75 1.28
CA PHE A 50 5.84 7.44 0.01
C PHE A 50 4.53 8.25 -0.04
N CYS A 51 3.42 7.69 0.42
CA CYS A 51 2.15 8.40 0.52
C CYS A 51 2.24 9.60 1.47
N VAL A 52 2.88 9.44 2.64
CA VAL A 52 3.13 10.55 3.58
C VAL A 52 3.95 11.65 2.91
N PHE A 53 5.00 11.29 2.17
CA PHE A 53 5.89 12.23 1.50
C PHE A 53 5.16 13.06 0.42
N ILE A 54 4.38 12.40 -0.45
CA ILE A 54 3.57 13.09 -1.48
C ILE A 54 2.58 14.06 -0.84
N PHE A 55 1.90 13.62 0.21
CA PHE A 55 0.88 14.44 0.87
C PHE A 55 1.50 15.62 1.62
N TYR A 56 2.69 15.43 2.19
CA TYR A 56 3.47 16.51 2.79
C TYR A 56 3.90 17.54 1.75
N LEU A 57 4.44 17.10 0.60
CA LEU A 57 4.79 17.98 -0.52
C LEU A 57 3.59 18.76 -1.06
N LYS A 58 2.42 18.13 -1.15
CA LYS A 58 1.18 18.79 -1.60
C LYS A 58 0.72 19.91 -0.66
N LYS A 59 1.15 19.87 0.60
CA LYS A 59 0.77 20.85 1.63
C LYS A 59 1.76 22.03 1.69
N LEU A 60 2.92 21.91 1.07
CA LEU A 60 3.97 22.93 0.96
C LEU A 60 3.64 23.89 -0.20
#